data_AF-A0A2V6NQP9-F1
#
_entry.id   AF-A0A2V6NQP9-F1
#
_cell.length_a   1.000
_cell.length_b   1.000
_cell.length_c   1.000
_cell.angle_alpha   90.00
_cell.angle_beta   90.00
_cell.angle_gamma   90.00
#
_symmetry.space_group_name_H-M   'P 1'
#
loop_
_entity.id
_entity.type
_entity.pdbx_description
1 polymer ?
#
loop_
_entity_poly.entity_id
_entity_poly.type
_entity_poly.pdbx_seq_one_letter_code
_entity_poly.pdbx_strand_id
1 'polypeptide(L)'
;MVMFENKTSVLLILSQDVLDRARVLAGKATTALKLPVSLQIVLRALIEEGLKRDDHPALLANVEGQAKAVRYKRSAARRERAEAELRNLRSGTPRGLSGRGPQRRRT
;
A
#
# COMPACT_ATOMS: atom_id res chain seq x y z
N MET A 1 17.36 -6.64 -13.69
CA MET A 1 17.01 -5.50 -14.56
C MET A 1 15.49 -5.55 -14.76
N VAL A 2 14.83 -4.42 -14.50
CA VAL A 2 13.40 -4.06 -14.74
C VAL A 2 12.28 -5.04 -14.34
N MET A 3 11.75 -4.86 -13.12
CA MET A 3 10.43 -5.39 -12.69
C MET A 3 9.27 -4.42 -13.04
N PHE A 4 9.40 -3.65 -14.13
CA PHE A 4 8.49 -2.54 -14.48
C PHE A 4 7.91 -2.61 -15.90
N GLU A 5 8.06 -3.75 -16.60
CA GLU A 5 7.71 -3.88 -18.03
C GLU A 5 6.22 -3.66 -18.36
N ASN A 6 5.34 -3.53 -17.36
CA ASN A 6 3.90 -3.23 -17.53
C ASN A 6 3.39 -2.14 -16.56
N LYS A 7 4.25 -1.20 -16.12
CA LYS A 7 3.84 -0.12 -15.22
C LYS A 7 3.34 1.10 -16.01
N THR A 8 2.01 1.25 -16.11
CA THR A 8 1.40 2.50 -16.55
C THR A 8 1.51 3.55 -15.45
N SER A 9 1.98 4.75 -15.79
CA SER A 9 2.04 5.90 -14.89
C SER A 9 1.29 7.08 -15.49
N VAL A 10 0.58 7.85 -14.65
CA VAL A 10 -0.25 8.97 -15.07
C VAL A 10 0.07 10.16 -14.17
N LEU A 11 0.24 11.34 -14.77
CA LEU A 11 0.25 12.61 -14.05
C LEU A 11 -1.15 13.22 -14.12
N LEU A 12 -1.73 13.50 -12.96
CA LEU A 12 -3.05 14.10 -12.84
C LEU A 12 -2.92 15.51 -12.26
N ILE A 13 -3.41 16.51 -12.99
CA ILE A 13 -3.52 17.89 -12.51
C ILE A 13 -4.98 18.12 -12.15
N LEU A 14 -5.23 18.42 -10.88
CA LEU A 14 -6.56 18.69 -10.34
C LEU A 14 -6.61 20.07 -9.73
N SER A 15 -7.79 20.66 -9.71
CA SER A 15 -8.06 21.82 -8.87
C SER A 15 -7.99 21.40 -7.39
N GLN A 16 -7.64 22.36 -6.53
CA GLN A 16 -7.44 22.12 -5.11
C GLN A 16 -8.72 21.60 -4.42
N ASP A 17 -9.88 22.10 -4.83
CA ASP A 17 -11.17 21.71 -4.28
C ASP A 17 -11.49 20.22 -4.51
N VAL A 18 -11.16 19.67 -5.68
CA VAL A 18 -11.34 18.24 -5.97
C VAL A 18 -10.42 17.41 -5.07
N LEU A 19 -9.19 17.88 -4.86
CA LEU A 19 -8.23 17.19 -3.99
C LEU A 19 -8.66 17.21 -2.53
N ASP A 20 -9.20 18.33 -2.06
CA ASP A 20 -9.71 18.47 -0.69
C ASP A 20 -10.94 17.60 -0.45
N ARG A 21 -11.87 17.55 -1.41
CA ARG A 21 -13.02 16.62 -1.35
C ARG A 21 -12.55 15.17 -1.32
N ALA A 22 -11.57 14.79 -2.13
CA ALA A 22 -11.01 13.44 -2.15
C ALA A 22 -10.34 13.07 -0.80
N ARG A 23 -9.67 14.03 -0.13
CA ARG A 23 -9.09 13.81 1.22
C ARG A 23 -10.18 13.54 2.25
N VAL A 24 -11.24 14.35 2.26
CA VAL A 24 -12.39 14.15 3.16
C VAL A 24 -13.03 12.79 2.91
N LEU A 25 -13.23 12.43 1.64
CA LEU A 25 -13.81 11.14 1.26
C LEU A 25 -12.91 9.97 1.72
N ALA A 26 -11.59 10.08 1.58
CA ALA A 26 -10.67 9.06 2.09
C ALA A 26 -10.78 8.86 3.62
N GLY A 27 -10.93 9.95 4.37
CA GLY A 27 -11.17 9.90 5.82
C GLY A 27 -12.51 9.23 6.17
N LYS A 28 -13.58 9.63 5.50
CA LYS A 28 -14.92 9.03 5.66
C LYS A 28 -14.91 7.54 5.29
N ALA A 29 -14.29 7.16 4.18
CA ALA A 29 -14.20 5.77 3.75
C ALA A 29 -13.36 4.93 4.72
N THR A 30 -12.26 5.46 5.24
CA THR A 30 -11.42 4.76 6.23
C THR A 30 -12.21 4.44 7.50
N THR A 31 -13.00 5.40 7.98
CA THR A 31 -13.84 5.23 9.18
C THR A 31 -15.01 4.27 8.92
N ALA A 32 -15.72 4.44 7.80
CA ALA A 32 -16.87 3.62 7.44
C ALA A 32 -16.49 2.15 7.17
N LEU A 33 -15.43 1.92 6.41
CA LEU A 33 -15.01 0.58 5.99
C LEU A 33 -14.10 -0.12 7.02
N LYS A 34 -13.63 0.60 8.06
CA LYS A 34 -12.69 0.09 9.08
C LYS A 34 -11.43 -0.52 8.48
N LEU A 35 -10.95 0.06 7.39
CA LEU A 35 -9.73 -0.36 6.69
C LEU A 35 -9.03 0.86 6.10
N PRO A 36 -7.68 0.87 6.04
CA PRO A 36 -6.95 2.04 5.55
C PRO A 36 -7.26 2.32 4.08
N VAL A 37 -7.85 3.48 3.79
CA VAL A 37 -8.11 3.96 2.42
C VAL A 37 -7.15 5.11 2.14
N SER A 38 -6.30 4.95 1.12
CA SER A 38 -5.37 6.01 0.70
C SER A 38 -6.03 6.96 -0.29
N LEU A 39 -5.51 8.18 -0.36
CA LEU A 39 -5.92 9.16 -1.37
C LEU A 39 -5.79 8.62 -2.80
N GLN A 40 -4.78 7.79 -3.08
CA GLN A 40 -4.61 7.17 -4.40
C GLN A 40 -5.76 6.23 -4.77
N ILE A 41 -6.31 5.47 -3.83
CA ILE A 41 -7.47 4.59 -4.06
C ILE A 41 -8.68 5.45 -4.43
N VAL A 42 -8.92 6.53 -3.67
CA VAL A 42 -10.03 7.44 -3.92
C VAL A 42 -9.90 8.13 -5.28
N LEU A 43 -8.71 8.67 -5.59
CA LEU A 43 -8.48 9.34 -6.87
C LEU A 43 -8.64 8.38 -8.04
N ARG A 44 -8.19 7.12 -7.90
CA ARG A 44 -8.40 6.11 -8.94
C ARG A 44 -9.88 5.81 -9.14
N ALA A 45 -10.64 5.63 -8.06
CA ALA A 45 -12.08 5.40 -8.15
C ALA A 45 -12.80 6.61 -8.77
N LEU A 46 -12.40 7.84 -8.43
CA LEU A 46 -12.94 9.05 -9.06
C LEU A 46 -12.61 9.16 -10.56
N ILE A 47 -11.45 8.67 -11.01
CA ILE A 47 -11.13 8.60 -12.44
C ILE A 47 -12.03 7.59 -13.14
N GLU A 48 -12.25 6.42 -12.53
CA GLU A 48 -13.07 5.33 -13.09
C GLU A 48 -14.57 5.70 -13.16
N GLU A 49 -15.11 6.39 -12.16
CA GLU A 49 -16.53 6.79 -12.09
C GLU A 49 -16.83 8.16 -12.71
N GLY A 50 -15.78 8.96 -12.97
CA GLY A 50 -15.88 10.35 -13.41
C GLY A 50 -15.72 11.34 -12.25
N LEU A 51 -14.71 12.21 -12.34
CA LEU A 51 -14.21 13.11 -11.28
C LEU A 51 -15.26 14.03 -10.62
N LYS A 52 -16.48 14.14 -11.17
CA LYS A 52 -17.58 14.98 -10.68
C LYS A 52 -18.69 14.20 -9.96
N ARG A 53 -18.50 12.90 -9.72
CA ARG A 53 -19.51 12.00 -9.11
C ARG A 53 -19.10 11.57 -7.70
N ASP A 54 -18.66 12.53 -6.90
CA ASP A 54 -18.11 12.37 -5.55
C ASP A 54 -19.07 11.75 -4.53
N ASP A 55 -20.39 11.82 -4.75
CA ASP A 55 -21.41 11.25 -3.84
C ASP A 55 -22.19 10.06 -4.44
N HIS A 56 -21.67 9.42 -5.50
CA HIS A 56 -22.37 8.31 -6.14
C HIS A 56 -22.13 6.98 -5.40
N PRO A 57 -23.16 6.13 -5.17
CA PRO A 57 -22.99 4.82 -4.53
C PRO A 57 -21.95 3.93 -5.22
N ALA A 58 -21.83 4.07 -6.55
CA ALA A 58 -20.82 3.37 -7.36
C ALA A 58 -19.38 3.72 -6.95
N LEU A 59 -19.13 4.98 -6.59
CA LEU A 59 -17.81 5.44 -6.13
C LEU A 59 -17.42 4.75 -4.82
N LEU A 60 -18.34 4.69 -3.86
CA LEU A 60 -18.07 4.02 -2.58
C LEU A 60 -17.81 2.52 -2.77
N ALA A 61 -18.59 1.85 -3.62
CA ALA A 61 -18.39 0.44 -3.94
C ALA A 61 -17.03 0.18 -4.59
N ASN A 62 -16.60 1.06 -5.51
CA ASN A 62 -15.30 0.96 -6.16
C ASN A 62 -14.14 1.20 -5.16
N VAL A 63 -14.25 2.24 -4.31
CA VAL A 63 -13.28 2.51 -3.23
C VAL A 63 -13.15 1.30 -2.31
N GLU A 64 -14.26 0.69 -1.90
CA GLU A 64 -14.26 -0.50 -1.07
C GLU A 64 -13.59 -1.69 -1.76
N GLY A 65 -13.93 -1.95 -3.02
CA GLY A 65 -13.35 -3.02 -3.83
C GLY A 65 -11.82 -2.89 -3.95
N GLN A 66 -11.34 -1.70 -4.29
CA GLN A 66 -9.90 -1.43 -4.41
C GLN A 66 -9.19 -1.55 -3.06
N ALA A 67 -9.78 -1.03 -1.98
CA ALA A 67 -9.16 -1.09 -0.66
C ALA A 67 -9.08 -2.52 -0.11
N LYS A 68 -10.10 -3.35 -0.34
CA LYS A 68 -10.05 -4.79 -0.05
C LYS A 68 -8.96 -5.49 -0.87
N ALA A 69 -8.84 -5.19 -2.16
CA ALA A 69 -7.80 -5.76 -3.01
C ALA A 69 -6.38 -5.39 -2.53
N VAL A 70 -6.16 -4.14 -2.10
CA VAL A 70 -4.87 -3.71 -1.53
C VAL A 70 -4.58 -4.43 -0.21
N ARG A 71 -5.58 -4.55 0.69
CA ARG A 71 -5.44 -5.29 1.95
C ARG A 71 -5.09 -6.75 1.70
N TYR A 72 -5.75 -7.38 0.72
CA TYR A 72 -5.46 -8.75 0.32
C TYR A 72 -4.02 -8.90 -0.19
N LYS A 73 -3.58 -8.05 -1.13
CA LYS A 73 -2.21 -8.05 -1.66
C LYS A 73 -1.16 -7.88 -0.55
N ARG A 74 -1.39 -6.96 0.39
CA ARG A 74 -0.50 -6.76 1.55
C ARG A 74 -0.47 -7.99 2.47
N SER A 75 -1.61 -8.62 2.67
CA SER A 75 -1.69 -9.83 3.51
C SER A 75 -0.98 -11.01 2.86
N ALA A 76 -1.16 -11.20 1.55
CA ALA A 76 -0.45 -12.23 0.77
C ALA A 76 1.07 -12.01 0.82
N ALA A 77 1.54 -10.79 0.56
CA ALA A 77 2.97 -10.45 0.62
C ALA A 77 3.57 -10.66 2.02
N ARG A 78 2.79 -10.46 3.10
CA ARG A 78 3.25 -10.77 4.47
C ARG A 78 3.38 -12.27 4.71
N ARG A 79 2.44 -13.08 4.20
CA ARG A 79 2.50 -14.55 4.30
C ARG A 79 3.71 -15.09 3.56
N GLU A 80 3.93 -14.65 2.34
CA GLU A 80 5.09 -15.03 1.52
C GLU A 80 6.42 -14.71 2.24
N ARG A 81 6.52 -13.52 2.86
CA ARG A 81 7.70 -13.15 3.66
C ARG A 81 7.89 -14.07 4.88
N ALA A 82 6.82 -14.40 5.60
CA ALA A 82 6.90 -15.28 6.75
C ALA A 82 7.31 -16.72 6.34
N GLU A 83 6.80 -17.21 5.21
CA GLU A 83 7.19 -18.50 4.64
C GLU A 83 8.65 -18.51 4.20
N ALA A 84 9.14 -17.43 3.59
CA ALA A 84 10.55 -17.27 3.23
C ALA A 84 11.44 -17.25 4.48
N GLU A 85 11.03 -16.58 5.56
CA GLU A 85 11.75 -16.56 6.83
C GLU A 85 11.80 -17.95 7.48
N LEU A 86 10.67 -18.66 7.54
CA LEU A 86 10.61 -20.04 8.02
C LEU A 86 11.50 -20.98 7.21
N ARG A 87 11.55 -20.81 5.88
CA ARG A 87 12.46 -21.58 5.01
C ARG A 87 13.93 -21.28 5.33
N ASN A 88 14.29 -20.01 5.53
CA ASN A 88 15.65 -19.60 5.91
C ASN A 88 16.07 -20.17 7.27
N LEU A 89 15.14 -20.24 8.23
CA LEU A 89 15.38 -20.86 9.54
C LEU A 89 15.58 -22.38 9.42
N ARG A 90 14.77 -23.04 8.58
CA ARG A 90 14.89 -24.49 8.31
C ARG A 90 16.14 -24.87 7.51
N SER A 91 16.64 -23.98 6.66
CA SER A 91 17.84 -24.22 5.86
C SER A 91 19.15 -23.98 6.62
N GLY A 92 19.08 -23.66 7.92
CA GLY A 92 20.24 -23.68 8.84
C GLY A 92 21.41 -22.80 8.44
N THR A 93 21.19 -21.74 7.65
CA THR A 93 22.28 -20.87 7.19
C THR A 93 22.39 -19.68 8.16
N PRO A 94 23.41 -19.60 9.03
CA PRO A 94 23.57 -18.46 9.91
C PRO A 94 24.06 -17.30 9.04
N ARG A 95 23.22 -16.29 8.80
CA ARG A 95 23.73 -14.99 8.33
C ARG A 95 24.57 -14.43 9.45
N GLY A 96 25.89 -14.55 9.28
CA GLY A 96 26.89 -14.09 10.23
C GLY A 96 26.64 -12.66 10.68
N LEU A 97 26.57 -12.49 12.00
CA LEU A 97 26.81 -11.25 12.71
C LEU A 97 28.30 -10.89 12.55
N SER A 98 28.75 -10.48 11.36
CA SER A 98 30.09 -9.92 11.18
C SER A 98 30.04 -8.40 11.37
N GLY A 99 30.12 -7.94 12.62
CA GLY A 99 30.13 -6.50 12.87
C GLY A 99 30.19 -6.08 14.33
N ARG A 100 31.21 -6.51 15.09
CA ARG A 100 31.90 -5.67 16.11
C ARG A 100 32.97 -6.49 16.83
N GLY A 101 34.23 -6.18 16.54
CA GLY A 101 35.36 -6.70 17.31
C GLY A 101 35.32 -6.20 18.77
N PRO A 102 35.75 -7.02 19.74
CA PRO A 102 35.96 -6.54 21.09
C PRO A 102 37.31 -5.82 21.11
N GLN A 103 37.28 -4.49 21.13
CA GLN A 103 38.48 -3.70 21.40
C GLN A 103 38.86 -3.89 22.87
N ARG A 104 39.80 -4.82 23.07
CA ARG A 104 40.47 -5.08 24.36
C ARG A 104 41.04 -3.76 24.88
N ARG A 105 40.44 -3.25 25.96
CA ARG A 105 41.15 -2.37 26.89
C ARG A 105 42.23 -3.21 27.57
N ARG A 106 43.50 -2.86 27.38
CA ARG A 106 44.56 -3.14 28.33
C ARG A 106 45.29 -1.82 28.59
N THR A 107 45.30 -1.50 29.88
CA THR A 107 46.28 -0.73 30.68
C THR A 107 47.50 -0.21 29.94
#